data_AF-A0A7G6ZA04-F1
#
_entry.id   AF-A0A7G6ZA04-F1
#
_cell.length_a   1.000
_cell.length_b   1.000
_cell.length_c   1.000
_cell.angle_alpha   90.00
_cell.angle_beta   90.00
_cell.angle_gamma   90.00
#
_symmetry.space_group_name_H-M   'P 1'
#
loop_
_entity.id
_entity.type
_entity.pdbx_description
1 polymer ?
#
loop_
_entity_poly.entity_id
_entity_poly.type
_entity_poly.pdbx_seq_one_letter_code
_entity_poly.pdbx_strand_id
1 'polypeptide(L)'
;MAGSADDAWDALNAALEDVTPGCSGLPLFTADSRTDEQRDECSSICARCPITDLCDAYATAAKADAGFWAGVERSPKRRRTTSTTDRAVTPGTTHQQKEEPS
;
A
#
# COMPACT_ATOMS: atom_id res chain seq x y z
N MET A 1 -23.78 -14.55 4.74
CA MET A 1 -23.77 -13.40 5.67
C MET A 1 -22.33 -12.94 5.75
N ALA A 2 -22.02 -11.71 5.36
CA ALA A 2 -20.70 -11.16 5.66
C ALA A 2 -20.68 -10.88 7.16
N GLY A 3 -19.90 -11.66 7.92
CA GLY A 3 -19.69 -11.41 9.33
C GLY A 3 -19.14 -9.99 9.54
N SER A 4 -19.53 -9.36 10.64
CA SER A 4 -18.95 -8.06 11.02
C SER A 4 -17.43 -8.20 11.21
N ALA A 5 -16.71 -7.08 11.17
CA ALA A 5 -15.27 -7.08 11.41
C ALA A 5 -14.90 -7.74 12.75
N ASP A 6 -15.77 -7.64 13.76
CA ASP A 6 -15.61 -8.28 15.06
C ASP A 6 -15.64 -9.83 14.99
N ASP A 7 -16.52 -10.40 14.16
CA ASP A 7 -16.65 -11.85 13.97
C ASP A 7 -15.43 -12.41 13.23
N ALA A 8 -14.98 -11.69 12.21
CA ALA A 8 -13.74 -12.01 11.50
C ALA A 8 -12.50 -11.85 12.40
N TRP A 9 -12.50 -10.87 13.30
CA TRP A 9 -11.44 -10.68 14.29
C TRP A 9 -11.39 -11.82 15.29
N ASP A 10 -12.54 -12.29 15.79
CA ASP A 10 -12.61 -13.41 16.75
C ASP A 10 -12.02 -14.69 16.13
N ALA A 11 -12.43 -15.02 14.91
CA ALA A 11 -11.90 -16.17 14.18
C ALA A 11 -10.39 -16.06 13.90
N LEU A 12 -9.91 -14.86 13.52
CA LEU A 12 -8.50 -14.60 13.30
C LEU A 12 -7.70 -14.69 14.61
N ASN A 13 -8.21 -14.09 15.69
CA ASN A 13 -7.56 -14.08 17.00
C ASN A 13 -7.42 -15.48 17.56
N ALA A 14 -8.48 -16.30 17.50
CA ALA A 14 -8.43 -17.69 17.91
C ALA A 14 -7.36 -18.49 17.13
N ALA A 15 -7.22 -18.22 15.83
CA ALA A 15 -6.19 -18.87 15.02
C ALA A 15 -4.77 -18.36 15.32
N LEU A 16 -4.61 -17.08 15.71
CA LEU A 16 -3.33 -16.50 16.14
C LEU A 16 -2.84 -17.05 17.49
N GLU A 17 -3.74 -17.51 18.35
CA GLU A 17 -3.38 -18.20 19.59
C GLU A 17 -2.78 -19.59 19.34
N ASP A 18 -3.20 -20.26 18.27
CA ASP A 18 -2.71 -21.59 17.88
C ASP A 18 -1.50 -21.54 16.94
N VAL A 19 -1.49 -20.55 16.02
CA VAL A 19 -0.47 -20.40 14.98
C VAL A 19 0.30 -19.11 15.19
N THR A 20 1.62 -19.20 15.35
CA THR A 20 2.50 -18.03 15.25
C THR A 20 2.84 -17.78 13.78
N PRO A 21 2.25 -16.75 13.12
CA PRO A 21 2.52 -16.52 11.71
C PRO A 21 3.93 -15.94 11.52
N GLY A 22 4.61 -16.34 10.43
CA GLY A 22 5.94 -15.82 10.11
C GLY A 22 5.98 -14.33 9.79
N CYS A 23 4.82 -13.68 9.62
CA CYS A 23 4.72 -12.23 9.49
C CYS A 23 4.70 -11.48 10.85
N SER A 24 4.52 -12.20 11.97
CA SER A 24 4.46 -11.58 13.30
C SER A 24 5.80 -10.95 13.67
N GLY A 25 5.77 -9.67 14.09
CA GLY A 25 6.96 -8.94 14.49
C GLY A 25 7.82 -8.40 13.35
N LEU A 26 7.43 -8.61 12.08
CA LEU A 26 8.15 -8.06 10.94
C LEU A 26 7.67 -6.63 10.63
N PRO A 27 8.54 -5.60 10.79
CA PRO A 27 8.15 -4.21 10.50
C PRO A 27 7.83 -4.00 9.01
N LEU A 28 8.26 -4.91 8.14
CA LEU A 28 7.89 -4.91 6.73
C LEU A 28 6.36 -4.96 6.54
N PHE A 29 5.60 -5.62 7.41
CA PHE A 29 4.14 -5.77 7.26
C PHE A 29 3.35 -4.55 7.73
N THR A 30 3.96 -3.70 8.55
CA THR A 30 3.37 -2.44 9.05
C THR A 30 3.96 -1.19 8.39
N ALA A 31 5.02 -1.32 7.60
CA ALA A 31 5.64 -0.21 6.88
C ALA A 31 4.65 0.55 5.97
N ASP A 32 4.75 1.88 5.97
CA ASP A 32 3.98 2.76 5.06
C ASP A 32 4.47 2.71 3.61
N SER A 33 5.71 2.27 3.39
CA SER A 33 6.31 2.20 2.06
C SER A 33 7.11 0.91 1.90
N ARG A 34 6.90 0.25 0.76
CA ARG A 34 7.59 -1.00 0.38
C ARG A 34 8.09 -0.91 -1.05
N THR A 35 9.29 -1.45 -1.28
CA THR A 35 9.79 -1.74 -2.62
C THR A 35 9.08 -2.97 -3.21
N ASP A 36 9.25 -3.20 -4.51
CA ASP A 36 8.66 -4.38 -5.16
C ASP A 36 9.22 -5.69 -4.60
N GLU A 37 10.51 -5.72 -4.30
CA GLU A 37 11.18 -6.88 -3.68
C GLU A 37 10.61 -7.19 -2.30
N GLN A 38 10.35 -6.16 -1.48
CA GLN A 38 9.71 -6.31 -0.17
C GLN A 38 8.27 -6.80 -0.28
N ARG A 39 7.52 -6.41 -1.32
CA ARG A 39 6.18 -6.93 -1.58
C ARG A 39 6.20 -8.41 -1.93
N ASP A 40 7.16 -8.84 -2.77
CA ASP A 40 7.31 -10.23 -3.17
C ASP A 40 7.70 -11.13 -1.98
N GLU A 41 8.59 -10.64 -1.12
CA GLU A 41 8.95 -11.32 0.13
C GLU A 41 7.74 -11.45 1.07
N CYS A 42 6.99 -10.38 1.30
CA CYS A 42 5.76 -10.42 2.10
C CYS A 42 4.73 -11.39 1.51
N SER A 43 4.56 -11.39 0.19
CA SER A 43 3.66 -12.31 -0.52
C SER A 43 4.07 -13.77 -0.31
N SER A 44 5.37 -14.07 -0.44
CA SER A 44 5.93 -15.41 -0.22
C SER A 44 5.75 -15.90 1.23
N ILE A 45 5.88 -15.01 2.21
CA ILE A 45 5.62 -15.32 3.63
C ILE A 45 4.13 -15.60 3.83
N CYS A 46 3.24 -14.75 3.30
CA CYS A 46 1.80 -14.96 3.36
C CYS A 46 1.37 -16.26 2.69
N ALA A 47 1.93 -16.62 1.53
CA ALA A 47 1.58 -17.84 0.81
C ALA A 47 1.84 -19.13 1.62
N ARG A 48 2.70 -19.07 2.64
CA ARG A 48 3.00 -20.19 3.54
C ARG A 48 2.18 -20.17 4.84
N CYS A 49 1.39 -19.13 5.05
CA CYS A 49 0.63 -18.94 6.28
C CYS A 49 -0.72 -19.66 6.20
N PRO A 50 -1.08 -20.54 7.16
CA PRO A 50 -2.32 -21.29 7.12
C PRO A 50 -3.56 -20.43 7.42
N ILE A 51 -3.37 -19.26 8.05
CA ILE A 51 -4.45 -18.33 8.43
C ILE A 51 -4.65 -17.20 7.40
N THR A 52 -4.09 -17.34 6.19
CA THR A 52 -4.14 -16.30 5.14
C THR A 52 -5.58 -15.92 4.77
N ASP A 53 -6.48 -16.90 4.69
CA ASP A 53 -7.89 -16.68 4.38
C ASP A 53 -8.60 -15.84 5.48
N LEU A 54 -8.32 -16.15 6.75
CA LEU A 54 -8.83 -15.40 7.90
C LEU A 54 -8.29 -13.96 7.93
N CYS A 55 -7.02 -13.78 7.59
CA CYS A 55 -6.43 -12.45 7.43
C CYS A 55 -7.10 -11.64 6.31
N ASP A 56 -7.46 -12.25 5.17
CA ASP A 56 -8.16 -11.55 4.09
C ASP A 56 -9.60 -11.19 4.47
N ALA A 57 -10.30 -12.13 5.12
CA ALA A 57 -11.66 -11.92 5.60
C ALA A 57 -11.73 -10.74 6.57
N TYR A 58 -10.85 -10.70 7.57
CA TYR A 58 -10.76 -9.59 8.51
C TYR A 58 -10.37 -8.28 7.82
N ALA A 59 -9.30 -8.28 7.01
CA ALA A 59 -8.84 -7.07 6.34
C ALA A 59 -9.92 -6.47 5.41
N THR A 60 -10.70 -7.31 4.74
CA THR A 60 -11.82 -6.90 3.90
C THR A 60 -12.99 -6.38 4.72
N ALA A 61 -13.36 -7.04 5.82
CA ALA A 61 -14.46 -6.61 6.70
C ALA A 61 -14.14 -5.31 7.46
N ALA A 62 -12.92 -5.20 7.99
CA ALA A 62 -12.43 -4.04 8.72
C ALA A 62 -12.05 -2.86 7.80
N LYS A 63 -11.94 -3.11 6.48
CA LYS A 63 -11.44 -2.14 5.49
C LYS A 63 -10.09 -1.55 5.92
N ALA A 64 -9.13 -2.43 6.21
CA ALA A 64 -7.78 -2.01 6.58
C ALA A 64 -7.20 -1.10 5.49
N ASP A 65 -6.90 0.15 5.84
CA ASP A 65 -6.35 1.18 4.93
C ASP A 65 -4.82 1.29 5.06
N ALA A 66 -4.17 0.35 5.74
CA ALA A 66 -2.72 0.38 5.92
C ALA A 66 -2.14 -1.03 6.08
N GLY A 67 -0.90 -1.18 5.62
CA GLY A 67 -0.11 -2.41 5.78
C GLY A 67 -0.32 -3.45 4.68
N PHE A 68 0.25 -4.62 4.93
CA PHE A 68 0.19 -5.77 4.03
C PHE A 68 -0.59 -6.91 4.69
N TRP A 69 -1.67 -7.34 4.04
CA TRP A 69 -2.63 -8.30 4.59
C TRP A 69 -2.89 -9.40 3.58
N ALA A 70 -2.77 -10.66 4.01
CA ALA A 70 -3.09 -11.84 3.21
C ALA A 70 -2.46 -11.88 1.79
N GLY A 71 -1.21 -11.42 1.65
CA GLY A 71 -0.54 -11.36 0.35
C GLY A 71 -0.81 -10.08 -0.46
N VAL A 72 -1.58 -9.13 0.09
CA VAL A 72 -2.02 -7.93 -0.63
C VAL A 72 -1.64 -6.66 0.14
N GLU A 73 -1.02 -5.70 -0.56
CA GLU A 73 -0.82 -4.35 -0.04
C GLU A 73 -2.15 -3.58 -0.04
N ARG A 74 -2.62 -3.19 1.15
CA ARG A 74 -3.89 -2.46 1.32
C ARG A 74 -3.70 -0.94 1.48
N SER A 75 -2.48 -0.44 1.23
CA SER A 75 -2.18 1.00 1.24
C SER A 75 -3.13 1.76 0.30
N PRO A 76 -3.75 2.88 0.74
CA PRO A 76 -4.56 3.72 -0.12
C PRO A 76 -3.65 4.16 -1.24
N LYS A 77 -3.93 3.65 -2.43
CA LYS A 77 -3.20 3.98 -3.66
C LYS A 77 -3.37 5.47 -3.84
N ARG A 78 -2.45 6.27 -3.28
CA ARG A 78 -2.34 7.70 -3.61
C ARG A 78 -2.26 7.69 -5.11
N ARG A 79 -3.32 8.17 -5.76
CA ARG A 79 -3.35 8.31 -7.21
C ARG A 79 -2.04 9.00 -7.53
N ARG A 80 -1.11 8.27 -8.16
CA ARG A 80 -0.02 8.91 -8.89
C ARG A 80 -0.76 9.69 -9.96
N THR A 81 -1.05 10.95 -9.66
CA THR A 81 -1.09 11.97 -10.69
C THR A 81 0.27 11.85 -11.33
N THR A 82 0.32 11.14 -12.45
CA THR A 82 1.37 11.26 -13.43
C THR A 82 1.43 12.75 -13.74
N SER A 83 2.30 13.47 -13.02
CA SER A 83 2.90 14.68 -13.51
C SER A 83 3.71 14.25 -14.71
N THR A 84 3.02 14.16 -15.84
CA THR A 84 3.61 14.30 -17.15
C THR A 84 4.13 15.73 -17.18
N THR A 85 5.32 15.91 -16.62
CA THR A 85 6.23 16.97 -17.02
C THR A 85 6.70 16.60 -18.44
N ASP A 86 5.78 16.70 -19.40
CA ASP A 86 6.15 16.85 -20.81
C ASP A 86 6.37 18.35 -21.04
N ARG A 87 7.55 18.75 -20.58
CA ARG A 87 8.53 19.58 -21.27
C ARG A 87 8.08 20.18 -22.63
N ALA A 88 7.17 21.15 -22.62
CA ALA A 88 7.06 22.10 -23.73
C ALA A 88 8.02 23.28 -23.49
N VAL A 89 9.30 23.08 -23.85
CA VAL A 89 10.21 24.18 -24.15
C VAL A 89 9.69 24.85 -25.42
N THR A 90 9.11 26.04 -25.31
CA THR A 90 8.86 26.92 -26.45
C THR A 90 10.11 27.76 -26.73
N PRO A 91 10.72 27.66 -27.92
CA PRO A 91 11.75 28.59 -28.34
C PRO A 91 11.09 29.88 -28.87
N GLY A 92 11.61 31.03 -28.43
CA GLY A 92 11.57 32.27 -29.20
C GLY A 92 10.29 33.12 -29.11
N THR A 93 10.34 34.17 -28.31
CA THR A 93 9.78 35.47 -28.71
C THR A 93 10.74 36.55 -28.24
N THR A 94 11.60 36.95 -29.17
CA THR A 94 12.32 38.22 -29.15
C THR A 94 11.30 39.35 -29.02
N HIS A 95 11.39 40.15 -27.97
CA HIS A 95 10.88 41.53 -27.99
C HIS A 95 12.07 42.47 -27.75
N GLN A 96 12.43 43.15 -28.84
CA GLN A 96 13.41 44.22 -28.93
C GLN A 96 12.79 45.55 -28.43
N GLN A 97 13.61 46.36 -27.75
CA GLN A 97 13.65 47.84 -27.77
C GLN A 97 12.59 48.68 -27.04
N LYS A 98 13.07 49.46 -26.06
CA LYS A 98 13.36 50.93 -26.11
C LYS A 98 13.90 51.30 -24.72
N GLU A 99 15.17 51.69 -24.52
CA GLU A 99 15.77 52.99 -24.86
C GLU A 99 14.90 54.20 -24.47
N GLU A 100 15.10 54.76 -23.27
CA GLU A 100 15.68 56.12 -23.12
C GLU A 100 16.12 56.42 -21.67
N PRO A 101 17.15 57.28 -21.48
CA PRO A 101 17.81 57.56 -20.21
C PRO A 101 17.40 58.92 -19.58
N SER A 102 17.91 59.11 -18.34
CA SER A 102 18.04 60.34 -17.54
C SER A 102 16.90 60.75 -16.61
#